data_AF-A0A2M6X1U8-F1
#
_entry.id   AF-A0A2M6X1U8-F1
#
_cell.length_a   1.000
_cell.length_b   1.000
_cell.length_c   1.000
_cell.angle_alpha   90.00
_cell.angle_beta   90.00
_cell.angle_gamma   90.00
#
_symmetry.space_group_name_H-M   'P 1'
#
loop_
_entity.id
_entity.type
_entity.pdbx_description
1 polymer ?
#
loop_
_entity_poly.entity_id
_entity_poly.type
_entity_poly.pdbx_seq_one_letter_code
_entity_poly.pdbx_strand_id
1 'polypeptide(L)'
;MNSKGLTLIELIIALSLMAFLTLFISNQIRQSLRQKDKLSTDISERSKVNTALRIMEHDIKKAFNERDILAEVVQKMKEAETAQNSRNANNNPNNPAAQTPPPVPPPNAVPPPNAPGAPAKKFEYTAPPKLTGFLGSENALYFTSHNQPRYDKDSKVSHLMEVGYYLKPCPKNDTYTEDRGNCLVRSVSAHLDGRLEEGGNETILTDHVEALEFLYIGDESPDWVKEWRTDERGAAYSIGKFPRYVQIGIKIEKNKRKFASKTIAEIVLPNNLSPNQNTNNPLDGRPEDNNFTRDSFIDQMLEKPEN
;
A
#
# COMPACT_ATOMS: atom_id res chain seq x y z
N MET A 1 -4.36 21.69 -86.52
CA MET A 1 -4.27 21.59 -85.06
C MET A 1 -4.34 23.01 -84.52
N ASN A 2 -5.50 23.44 -83.99
CA ASN A 2 -5.65 24.79 -83.45
C ASN A 2 -5.13 24.83 -82.01
N SER A 3 -3.87 25.17 -81.84
CA SER A 3 -3.30 25.54 -80.54
C SER A 3 -3.87 26.90 -80.14
N LYS A 4 -4.97 26.89 -79.37
CA LYS A 4 -5.41 28.10 -78.65
C LYS A 4 -4.34 28.42 -77.61
N GLY A 5 -3.63 29.53 -77.81
CA GLY A 5 -2.66 30.04 -76.83
C GLY A 5 -3.37 30.41 -75.52
N LEU A 6 -2.69 30.17 -74.40
CA LEU A 6 -3.14 30.56 -73.06
C LEU A 6 -3.36 32.08 -73.03
N THR A 7 -4.55 32.50 -72.64
CA THR A 7 -4.84 33.93 -72.54
C THR A 7 -4.16 34.49 -71.29
N LEU A 8 -3.65 35.73 -71.38
CA LEU A 8 -3.00 36.41 -70.25
C LEU A 8 -3.88 36.43 -68.99
N ILE A 9 -5.20 36.55 -69.18
CA ILE A 9 -6.16 36.58 -68.09
C ILE A 9 -6.29 35.24 -67.36
N GLU A 10 -6.24 34.13 -68.09
CA GLU A 10 -6.29 32.78 -67.50
C GLU A 10 -5.04 32.47 -66.68
N LEU A 11 -3.87 32.94 -67.12
CA LEU A 11 -2.62 32.85 -66.36
C LEU A 11 -2.71 33.62 -65.04
N ILE A 12 -3.23 34.86 -65.06
CA ILE A 12 -3.37 35.69 -63.86
C ILE A 12 -4.35 35.04 -62.87
N ILE A 13 -5.47 34.49 -63.37
CA ILE A 13 -6.45 33.78 -62.53
C ILE A 13 -5.80 32.55 -61.89
N ALA A 14 -5.10 31.71 -62.66
CA ALA A 14 -4.42 30.53 -62.13
C ALA A 14 -3.37 30.87 -61.06
N LEU A 15 -2.55 31.90 -61.29
CA LEU A 15 -1.57 32.38 -60.31
C LEU A 15 -2.24 32.90 -59.04
N SER A 16 -3.36 33.62 -59.16
CA SER A 16 -4.11 34.12 -58.00
C SER A 16 -4.71 32.99 -57.16
N LEU A 17 -5.27 31.96 -57.80
CA LEU A 17 -5.84 30.80 -57.12
C LEU A 17 -4.75 29.98 -56.42
N MET A 18 -3.59 29.81 -57.07
CA MET A 18 -2.46 29.09 -56.48
C MET A 18 -1.90 29.84 -55.27
N ALA A 19 -1.77 31.17 -55.35
CA ALA A 19 -1.34 31.99 -54.22
C ALA A 19 -2.32 31.89 -53.05
N PHE A 20 -3.62 31.96 -53.32
CA PHE A 20 -4.65 31.82 -52.28
C PHE A 20 -4.64 30.43 -51.62
N LEU A 21 -4.57 29.36 -52.41
CA LEU A 21 -4.47 27.99 -51.90
C LEU A 21 -3.23 27.79 -51.04
N THR A 22 -2.09 28.34 -51.46
CA THR A 22 -0.83 28.25 -50.70
C THR A 22 -0.96 28.94 -49.34
N LEU A 23 -1.56 30.14 -49.29
CA LEU A 23 -1.80 30.85 -48.03
C LEU A 23 -2.78 30.09 -47.13
N PHE A 24 -3.86 29.56 -47.71
CA PHE A 24 -4.85 28.76 -46.97
C PHE A 24 -4.22 27.50 -46.37
N ILE A 25 -3.45 26.74 -47.16
CA ILE A 25 -2.74 25.54 -46.70
C ILE A 25 -1.73 25.90 -45.59
N SER A 26 -0.98 26.99 -45.76
CA SER A 26 -0.01 27.43 -44.73
C SER A 26 -0.70 27.72 -43.40
N ASN A 27 -1.87 28.35 -43.43
CA ASN A 27 -2.65 28.63 -42.23
C ASN A 27 -3.17 27.34 -41.57
N GLN A 28 -3.68 26.38 -42.37
CA GLN A 28 -4.14 25.08 -41.87
C GLN A 28 -3.00 24.28 -41.22
N ILE A 29 -1.82 24.25 -41.83
CA ILE A 29 -0.64 23.58 -41.27
C ILE A 29 -0.25 24.20 -39.92
N ARG A 30 -0.20 25.54 -39.83
CA ARG A 30 0.14 26.23 -38.58
C ARG A 30 -0.87 25.93 -37.47
N GLN A 31 -2.16 25.88 -37.79
CA GLN A 31 -3.20 25.52 -36.83
C GLN A 31 -3.05 24.06 -36.36
N SER A 32 -2.82 23.14 -37.29
CA SER A 32 -2.61 21.72 -37.00
C SER A 32 -1.40 21.48 -36.09
N LEU A 33 -0.27 22.16 -36.34
CA LEU A 33 0.92 22.07 -35.49
C LEU A 33 0.65 22.54 -34.06
N ARG A 34 0.01 23.70 -33.89
CA ARG A 34 -0.36 24.22 -32.56
C ARG A 34 -1.31 23.28 -31.80
N GLN A 35 -2.26 22.67 -32.51
CA GLN A 35 -3.17 21.69 -31.92
C GLN A 35 -2.42 20.42 -31.49
N LYS A 36 -1.47 19.95 -32.30
CA LYS A 36 -0.63 18.79 -31.99
C LYS A 36 0.22 19.02 -30.74
N ASP A 37 0.84 20.19 -30.60
CA ASP A 37 1.65 20.52 -29.42
C ASP A 37 0.78 20.56 -28.15
N LYS A 38 -0.42 21.15 -28.26
CA LYS A 38 -1.39 21.22 -27.18
C LYS A 38 -1.87 19.83 -26.73
N LEU A 39 -2.12 18.94 -27.69
CA LEU A 39 -2.58 17.58 -27.44
C LEU A 39 -1.46 16.70 -26.88
N SER A 40 -0.25 16.80 -27.43
CA SER A 40 0.94 16.08 -26.96
C SER A 40 1.21 16.37 -25.49
N THR A 41 1.13 17.66 -25.11
CA THR A 41 1.29 18.08 -23.71
C THR A 41 0.20 17.48 -22.82
N ASP A 42 -1.07 17.49 -23.25
CA ASP A 42 -2.19 16.92 -22.48
C ASP A 42 -2.02 15.41 -22.25
N ILE A 43 -1.63 14.69 -23.30
CA ILE A 43 -1.36 13.25 -23.24
C ILE A 43 -0.19 12.96 -22.29
N SER A 44 0.87 13.76 -22.35
CA SER A 44 2.02 13.61 -21.47
C SER A 44 1.64 13.76 -20.00
N GLU A 45 0.88 14.81 -19.65
CA GLU A 45 0.45 15.04 -18.27
C GLU A 45 -0.48 13.92 -17.74
N ARG A 46 -1.44 13.47 -18.55
CA ARG A 46 -2.29 12.31 -18.18
C ARG A 46 -1.47 11.03 -18.00
N SER A 47 -0.46 10.82 -18.84
CA SER A 47 0.43 9.67 -18.76
C SER A 47 1.24 9.66 -17.46
N LYS A 48 1.73 10.82 -17.00
CA LYS A 48 2.43 10.93 -15.71
C LYS A 48 1.53 10.53 -14.54
N VAL A 49 0.31 11.06 -14.48
CA VAL A 49 -0.64 10.73 -13.40
C VAL A 49 -0.99 9.25 -13.40
N ASN A 50 -1.27 8.67 -14.57
CA ASN A 50 -1.55 7.24 -14.68
C ASN A 50 -0.35 6.38 -14.28
N THR A 51 0.87 6.82 -14.60
CA THR A 51 2.10 6.14 -14.18
C THR A 51 2.27 6.22 -12.66
N ALA A 52 2.03 7.40 -12.06
CA ALA A 52 2.07 7.58 -10.61
C ALA A 52 1.06 6.68 -9.88
N LEU A 53 -0.19 6.63 -10.37
CA LEU A 53 -1.23 5.74 -9.85
C LEU A 53 -0.82 4.26 -9.94
N ARG A 54 -0.25 3.83 -11.06
CA ARG A 54 0.22 2.44 -11.22
C ARG A 54 1.35 2.09 -10.26
N ILE A 55 2.28 3.01 -10.01
CA ILE A 55 3.37 2.82 -9.05
C ILE A 55 2.80 2.67 -7.62
N MET A 56 1.89 3.57 -7.22
CA MET A 56 1.21 3.49 -5.93
C MET A 56 0.43 2.19 -5.78
N GLU A 57 -0.38 1.85 -6.78
CA GLU A 57 -1.17 0.61 -6.80
C GLU A 57 -0.27 -0.63 -6.66
N HIS A 58 0.86 -0.67 -7.36
CA HIS A 58 1.79 -1.78 -7.30
C HIS A 58 2.49 -1.91 -5.94
N ASP A 59 2.87 -0.80 -5.30
CA ASP A 59 3.45 -0.84 -3.95
C ASP A 59 2.41 -1.30 -2.93
N ILE A 60 1.19 -0.75 -2.98
CA ILE A 60 0.09 -1.08 -2.05
C ILE A 60 -0.35 -2.54 -2.21
N LYS A 61 -0.43 -3.06 -3.44
CA LYS A 61 -0.75 -4.47 -3.69
C LYS A 61 0.15 -5.45 -2.94
N LYS A 62 1.41 -5.04 -2.70
CA LYS A 62 2.44 -5.82 -2.01
C LYS A 62 2.69 -5.35 -0.58
N ALA A 63 1.81 -4.52 -0.03
CA ALA A 63 1.85 -4.15 1.37
C ALA A 63 1.72 -5.41 2.23
N PHE A 64 2.55 -5.50 3.27
CA PHE A 64 2.64 -6.72 4.06
C PHE A 64 2.88 -6.43 5.54
N ASN A 65 2.14 -7.16 6.36
CA ASN A 65 2.22 -7.17 7.80
C ASN A 65 3.08 -8.38 8.23
N GLU A 66 4.28 -8.14 8.74
CA GLU A 66 5.13 -9.21 9.26
C GLU A 66 4.60 -9.68 10.61
N ARG A 67 4.55 -11.01 10.76
CA ARG A 67 4.09 -11.68 11.98
C ARG A 67 5.19 -12.59 12.49
N ASP A 68 5.50 -12.45 13.78
CA ASP A 68 6.39 -13.37 14.46
C ASP A 68 5.58 -14.57 15.00
N ILE A 69 5.68 -15.69 14.27
CA ILE A 69 4.98 -16.93 14.62
C ILE A 69 5.49 -17.48 15.96
N LEU A 70 6.78 -17.30 16.28
CA LEU A 70 7.35 -17.81 17.53
C LEU A 70 6.82 -17.01 18.72
N ALA A 71 6.74 -15.68 18.59
CA ALA A 71 6.11 -14.83 19.58
C ALA A 71 4.67 -15.27 19.87
N GLU A 72 3.91 -15.54 18.80
CA GLU A 72 2.52 -15.99 18.90
C GLU A 72 2.40 -17.37 19.58
N VAL A 73 3.25 -18.34 19.22
CA VAL A 73 3.25 -19.67 19.83
C VAL A 73 3.61 -19.61 21.32
N VAL A 74 4.62 -18.82 21.67
CA VAL A 74 5.06 -18.65 23.07
C VAL A 74 3.97 -17.98 23.89
N GLN A 75 3.28 -16.97 23.34
CA GLN A 75 2.13 -16.35 23.99
C GLN A 75 1.01 -17.36 24.24
N LYS A 76 0.65 -18.16 23.24
CA LYS A 76 -0.36 -19.22 23.38
C LYS A 76 0.02 -20.29 24.41
N MET A 77 1.30 -20.67 24.50
CA MET A 77 1.79 -21.60 25.52
C MET A 77 1.65 -21.04 26.94
N LYS A 78 1.98 -19.75 27.14
CA LYS A 78 1.81 -19.08 28.45
C LYS A 78 0.34 -18.97 28.86
N GLU A 79 -0.54 -18.66 27.92
CA GLU A 79 -1.99 -18.61 28.15
C GLU A 79 -2.54 -20.01 28.53
N ALA A 80 -2.10 -21.07 27.84
CA ALA A 80 -2.49 -22.44 28.15
C ALA A 80 -2.00 -22.91 29.54
N GLU A 81 -0.75 -22.60 29.89
CA GLU A 81 -0.20 -22.89 31.23
C GLU A 81 -1.00 -22.17 32.33
N THR A 82 -1.33 -20.89 32.11
CA THR A 82 -2.11 -20.08 33.06
C THR A 82 -3.54 -20.61 33.22
N ALA A 83 -4.19 -21.01 32.12
CA ALA A 83 -5.52 -21.60 32.13
C ALA A 83 -5.55 -22.97 32.85
N GLN A 84 -4.52 -23.80 32.65
CA GLN A 84 -4.42 -25.11 33.32
C GLN A 84 -4.15 -24.98 34.82
N ASN A 85 -3.29 -24.04 35.23
CA ASN A 85 -3.04 -23.75 36.65
C ASN A 85 -4.31 -23.24 37.36
N SER A 86 -5.11 -22.42 36.69
CA SER A 86 -6.39 -21.92 37.23
C SER A 86 -7.44 -23.03 37.38
N ARG A 87 -7.48 -24.00 36.45
CA ARG A 87 -8.36 -25.19 36.56
C ARG A 87 -7.96 -26.11 37.71
N ASN A 88 -6.66 -26.30 37.92
CA ASN A 88 -6.14 -27.14 39.01
C ASN A 88 -6.36 -26.50 40.39
N ALA A 89 -6.33 -25.17 40.49
CA ALA A 89 -6.61 -24.44 41.73
C ALA A 89 -8.09 -24.55 42.18
N ASN A 90 -9.04 -24.65 41.24
CA ASN A 90 -10.47 -24.76 41.54
C ASN A 90 -10.97 -26.18 41.81
N ASN A 91 -10.19 -27.22 41.49
CA ASN A 91 -10.59 -28.63 41.66
C ASN A 91 -10.14 -29.26 42.98
N ASN A 92 -9.77 -28.47 44.00
CA ASN A 92 -9.41 -29.00 45.31
C ASN A 92 -10.42 -28.62 46.43
N PRO A 93 -11.63 -29.22 46.46
CA PRO A 93 -12.43 -29.26 47.67
C PRO A 93 -12.03 -30.50 48.49
N ASN A 94 -11.43 -30.27 49.65
CA ASN A 94 -11.06 -31.23 50.71
C ASN A 94 -9.76 -32.03 50.54
N ASN A 95 -8.78 -31.70 51.37
CA ASN A 95 -8.08 -32.76 52.11
C ASN A 95 -7.73 -32.33 53.54
N PRO A 96 -8.47 -32.77 54.57
CA PRO A 96 -8.06 -32.66 55.97
C PRO A 96 -7.15 -33.85 56.35
N ALA A 97 -5.97 -33.52 56.90
CA ALA A 97 -5.15 -34.31 57.82
C ALA A 97 -4.84 -35.79 57.52
N ALA A 98 -3.59 -36.07 57.12
CA ALA A 98 -2.83 -37.23 57.61
C ALA A 98 -1.32 -36.92 57.55
N GLN A 99 -0.76 -36.51 58.69
CA GLN A 99 0.69 -36.48 58.92
C GLN A 99 1.14 -37.91 59.25
N THR A 100 1.89 -38.53 58.35
CA THR A 100 2.82 -39.61 58.69
C THR A 100 4.21 -39.20 58.19
N PRO A 101 5.25 -39.22 59.03
CA PRO A 101 6.60 -38.91 58.56
C PRO A 101 7.09 -39.99 57.59
N PRO A 102 7.75 -39.63 56.47
CA PRO A 102 8.31 -40.58 55.54
C PRO A 102 9.55 -41.27 56.14
N PRO A 103 9.85 -42.53 55.76
CA PRO A 103 11.09 -43.20 56.12
C PRO A 103 12.30 -42.49 55.48
N VAL A 104 13.36 -42.33 56.27
CA VAL A 104 14.63 -41.70 55.89
C VAL A 104 15.26 -42.46 54.70
N PRO A 105 15.53 -41.80 53.56
CA PRO A 105 16.28 -42.42 52.46
C PRO A 105 17.79 -42.48 52.74
N PRO A 106 18.52 -43.48 52.22
CA PRO A 106 19.97 -43.63 52.42
C PRO A 106 20.78 -42.52 51.73
N PRO A 107 22.00 -42.17 52.24
CA PRO A 107 22.66 -40.90 51.93
C PRO A 107 23.25 -40.73 50.52
N ASN A 108 23.13 -41.71 49.62
CA ASN A 108 23.90 -41.75 48.36
C ASN A 108 23.11 -42.26 47.15
N ALA A 109 21.85 -41.86 46.98
CA ALA A 109 21.15 -42.06 45.72
C ALA A 109 21.30 -40.82 44.82
N VAL A 110 22.13 -40.91 43.79
CA VAL A 110 22.13 -39.95 42.68
C VAL A 110 20.77 -40.08 41.98
N PRO A 111 19.94 -39.01 41.91
CA PRO A 111 18.65 -39.10 41.26
C PRO A 111 18.82 -39.37 39.75
N PRO A 112 18.01 -40.25 39.14
CA PRO A 112 18.06 -40.51 37.71
C PRO A 112 17.73 -39.22 36.92
N PRO A 113 18.32 -39.00 35.72
CA PRO A 113 18.19 -37.73 34.97
C PRO A 113 16.77 -37.37 34.54
N ASN A 114 15.81 -38.28 34.70
CA ASN A 114 14.42 -38.16 34.25
C ASN A 114 13.43 -38.43 35.40
N ALA A 115 13.59 -37.74 36.53
CA ALA A 115 12.55 -37.73 37.56
C ALA A 115 11.33 -36.89 37.06
N PRO A 116 10.09 -37.39 37.17
CA PRO A 116 8.88 -36.59 36.92
C PRO A 116 8.78 -35.51 38.00
N GLY A 117 9.36 -34.33 37.72
CA GLY A 117 9.53 -33.26 38.70
C GLY A 117 10.75 -32.37 38.45
N ALA A 118 11.64 -32.71 37.51
CA ALA A 118 12.63 -31.76 37.03
C ALA A 118 11.88 -30.55 36.39
N PRO A 119 12.10 -29.31 36.87
CA PRO A 119 11.43 -28.15 36.30
C PRO A 119 11.81 -28.06 34.82
N ALA A 120 10.82 -28.19 33.94
CA ALA A 120 11.02 -27.94 32.52
C ALA A 120 11.69 -26.58 32.37
N LYS A 121 12.84 -26.53 31.69
CA LYS A 121 13.51 -25.26 31.37
C LYS A 121 12.48 -24.38 30.65
N LYS A 122 12.05 -23.30 31.31
CA LYS A 122 11.18 -22.31 30.69
C LYS A 122 11.95 -21.68 29.54
N PHE A 123 11.48 -21.91 28.32
CA PHE A 123 11.98 -21.18 27.16
C PHE A 123 11.55 -19.73 27.28
N GLU A 124 12.48 -18.84 27.63
CA GLU A 124 12.25 -17.41 27.59
C GLU A 124 12.54 -16.91 26.18
N TYR A 125 11.47 -16.55 25.48
CA TYR A 125 11.53 -15.92 24.17
C TYR A 125 10.99 -14.50 24.30
N THR A 126 11.76 -13.52 23.83
CA THR A 126 11.36 -12.11 23.74
C THR A 126 11.08 -11.80 22.28
N ALA A 127 9.85 -11.38 21.98
CA ALA A 127 9.47 -11.03 20.62
C ALA A 127 10.30 -9.82 20.14
N PRO A 128 10.84 -9.86 18.91
CA PRO A 128 11.46 -8.68 18.33
C PRO A 128 10.44 -7.55 18.19
N PRO A 129 10.90 -6.28 18.16
CA PRO A 129 10.01 -5.16 17.91
C PRO A 129 9.34 -5.32 16.54
N LYS A 130 8.05 -5.01 16.46
CA LYS A 130 7.32 -5.02 15.19
C LYS A 130 7.75 -3.84 14.34
N LEU A 131 8.43 -4.11 13.23
CA LEU A 131 8.93 -3.08 12.31
C LEU A 131 7.98 -2.79 11.14
N THR A 132 6.98 -3.64 10.92
CA THR A 132 6.00 -3.48 9.83
C THR A 132 4.75 -2.76 10.30
N GLY A 133 4.15 -1.98 9.40
CA GLY A 133 2.95 -1.22 9.69
C GLY A 133 2.35 -0.54 8.48
N PHE A 134 1.18 0.05 8.71
CA PHE A 134 0.39 0.81 7.75
C PHE A 134 -0.21 2.03 8.46
N LEU A 135 0.22 3.21 8.06
CA LEU A 135 -0.20 4.51 8.56
C LEU A 135 -0.74 5.34 7.39
N GLY A 136 -2.05 5.32 7.24
CA GLY A 136 -2.79 6.02 6.21
C GLY A 136 -3.62 7.16 6.79
N SER A 137 -3.50 8.33 6.19
CA SER A 137 -4.31 9.52 6.42
C SER A 137 -4.92 9.97 5.09
N GLU A 138 -5.84 10.94 5.12
CA GLU A 138 -6.54 11.39 3.91
C GLU A 138 -5.59 11.85 2.79
N ASN A 139 -4.42 12.41 3.14
CA ASN A 139 -3.50 13.03 2.18
C ASN A 139 -2.06 12.48 2.24
N ALA A 140 -1.78 11.49 3.08
CA ALA A 140 -0.47 10.85 3.18
C ALA A 140 -0.60 9.38 3.56
N LEU A 141 0.29 8.55 3.02
CA LEU A 141 0.27 7.11 3.22
C LEU A 141 1.69 6.57 3.42
N TYR A 142 1.92 5.87 4.53
CA TYR A 142 3.18 5.23 4.89
C TYR A 142 2.96 3.77 5.25
N PHE A 143 3.72 2.85 4.66
CA PHE A 143 3.52 1.43 4.91
C PHE A 143 4.73 0.58 4.52
N THR A 144 4.77 -0.66 5.01
CA THR A 144 5.76 -1.66 4.60
C THR A 144 5.30 -2.47 3.39
N SER A 145 6.18 -2.64 2.41
CA SER A 145 5.91 -3.36 1.16
C SER A 145 7.04 -4.32 0.79
N HIS A 146 6.70 -5.45 0.17
CA HIS A 146 7.66 -6.40 -0.41
C HIS A 146 8.23 -5.96 -1.77
N ASN A 147 7.92 -4.75 -2.23
CA ASN A 147 8.25 -4.36 -3.59
C ASN A 147 9.74 -3.98 -3.82
N GLN A 148 10.69 -4.51 -3.04
CA GLN A 148 12.08 -4.08 -3.05
C GLN A 148 12.88 -4.74 -4.18
N PRO A 149 13.32 -3.98 -5.21
CA PRO A 149 14.20 -4.54 -6.21
C PRO A 149 15.60 -4.75 -5.62
N ARG A 150 16.22 -5.87 -5.97
CA ARG A 150 17.63 -6.16 -5.67
C ARG A 150 18.43 -6.12 -6.96
N TYR A 151 19.24 -5.08 -7.11
CA TYR A 151 20.11 -4.92 -8.29
C TYR A 151 21.48 -5.55 -8.06
N ASP A 152 22.02 -5.45 -6.85
CA ASP A 152 23.32 -6.03 -6.49
C ASP A 152 23.16 -7.33 -5.71
N LYS A 153 23.94 -8.33 -6.09
CA LYS A 153 23.94 -9.68 -5.48
C LYS A 153 24.23 -9.64 -3.98
N ASP A 154 25.11 -8.74 -3.55
CA ASP A 154 25.59 -8.64 -2.17
C ASP A 154 25.04 -7.41 -1.42
N SER A 155 23.95 -6.81 -1.92
CA SER A 155 23.30 -5.69 -1.25
C SER A 155 22.71 -6.13 0.10
N LYS A 156 23.08 -5.43 1.18
CA LYS A 156 22.54 -5.62 2.53
C LYS A 156 21.21 -4.89 2.70
N VAL A 157 20.25 -5.17 1.82
CA VAL A 157 18.91 -4.58 1.87
C VAL A 157 17.89 -5.60 2.33
N SER A 158 16.86 -5.14 3.05
CA SER A 158 15.75 -6.01 3.44
C SER A 158 14.96 -6.50 2.22
N HIS A 159 14.21 -7.59 2.36
CA HIS A 159 13.19 -7.98 1.37
C HIS A 159 11.95 -7.08 1.43
N LEU A 160 11.80 -6.40 2.55
CA LEU A 160 10.80 -5.37 2.79
C LEU A 160 11.41 -3.99 2.59
N MET A 161 10.58 -3.03 2.25
CA MET A 161 10.91 -1.61 2.27
C MET A 161 9.81 -0.84 2.99
N GLU A 162 10.17 0.35 3.48
CA GLU A 162 9.20 1.35 3.90
C GLU A 162 8.90 2.28 2.73
N VAL A 163 7.63 2.52 2.45
CA VAL A 163 7.15 3.37 1.36
C VAL A 163 6.30 4.48 1.93
N GLY A 164 6.55 5.71 1.50
CA GLY A 164 5.76 6.89 1.84
C GLY A 164 5.24 7.61 0.58
N TYR A 165 4.01 8.10 0.64
CA TYR A 165 3.38 8.95 -0.37
C TYR A 165 2.81 10.19 0.28
N TYR A 166 3.21 11.37 -0.19
CA TYR A 166 2.74 12.64 0.34
C TYR A 166 3.03 13.77 -0.65
N LEU A 167 2.48 14.95 -0.38
CA LEU A 167 2.72 16.16 -1.16
C LEU A 167 3.86 16.99 -0.55
N LYS A 168 4.75 17.49 -1.41
CA LYS A 168 5.75 18.51 -1.05
C LYS A 168 5.76 19.64 -2.09
N PRO A 169 6.16 20.87 -1.71
CA PRO A 169 6.42 21.90 -2.70
C PRO A 169 7.44 21.43 -3.74
N CYS A 170 7.16 21.65 -5.03
CA CYS A 170 8.10 21.26 -6.08
C CYS A 170 9.43 22.04 -5.95
N PRO A 171 10.59 21.39 -6.20
CA PRO A 171 11.89 22.05 -6.13
C PRO A 171 11.98 23.21 -7.14
N LYS A 172 12.70 24.26 -6.76
CA LYS A 172 12.97 25.39 -7.66
C LYS A 172 13.91 24.94 -8.77
N ASN A 173 13.44 24.95 -10.01
CA ASN A 173 14.35 25.05 -11.15
C ASN A 173 14.67 26.53 -11.37
N ASP A 174 15.93 26.81 -11.73
CA ASP A 174 16.55 28.14 -11.85
C ASP A 174 15.96 29.03 -12.98
N THR A 175 14.82 28.61 -13.56
CA THR A 175 14.16 29.27 -14.68
C THR A 175 12.70 29.59 -14.34
N TYR A 176 12.50 30.82 -13.86
CA TYR A 176 11.31 31.66 -13.98
C TYR A 176 9.99 30.93 -14.27
N THR A 177 9.38 30.35 -13.23
CA THR A 177 7.92 30.17 -13.18
C THR A 177 7.44 30.39 -11.74
N GLU A 178 6.53 31.35 -11.57
CA GLU A 178 5.97 31.76 -10.27
C GLU A 178 4.94 30.77 -9.71
N ASP A 179 4.46 29.82 -10.53
CA ASP A 179 3.51 28.80 -10.11
C ASP A 179 4.23 27.59 -9.50
N ARG A 180 4.57 27.70 -8.20
CA ARG A 180 5.07 26.54 -7.44
C ARG A 180 3.90 25.69 -6.99
N GLY A 181 3.50 24.73 -7.83
CA GLY A 181 2.56 23.69 -7.43
C GLY A 181 3.16 22.71 -6.41
N ASN A 182 2.33 21.83 -5.87
CA ASN A 182 2.80 20.68 -5.10
C ASN A 182 3.20 19.53 -6.03
N CYS A 183 4.15 18.73 -5.57
CA CYS A 183 4.65 17.54 -6.22
C CYS A 183 4.22 16.32 -5.39
N LEU A 184 3.71 15.29 -6.06
CA LEU A 184 3.54 13.98 -5.45
C LEU A 184 4.90 13.33 -5.30
N VAL A 185 5.28 13.04 -4.07
CA VAL A 185 6.55 12.41 -3.71
C VAL A 185 6.30 10.97 -3.30
N ARG A 186 7.14 10.08 -3.81
CA ARG A 186 7.31 8.71 -3.32
C ARG A 186 8.63 8.65 -2.55
N SER A 187 8.58 8.29 -1.28
CA SER A 187 9.75 8.09 -0.43
C SER A 187 9.95 6.59 -0.18
N VAL A 188 11.20 6.11 -0.26
CA VAL A 188 11.53 4.69 -0.04
C VAL A 188 12.76 4.52 0.83
N SER A 189 12.61 3.75 1.91
CA SER A 189 13.71 3.24 2.71
C SER A 189 13.89 1.74 2.52
N ALA A 190 15.10 1.32 2.17
CA ALA A 190 15.47 -0.10 2.03
C ALA A 190 15.73 -0.80 3.38
N HIS A 191 15.68 -0.03 4.48
CA HIS A 191 15.91 -0.51 5.84
C HIS A 191 14.65 -0.28 6.65
N LEU A 192 14.26 -1.30 7.42
CA LEU A 192 13.16 -1.20 8.37
C LEU A 192 13.71 -0.69 9.70
N ASP A 193 13.28 0.49 10.13
CA ASP A 193 13.62 1.03 11.44
C ASP A 193 12.40 1.21 12.35
N GLY A 194 11.20 0.91 11.82
CA GLY A 194 9.93 0.99 12.53
C GLY A 194 9.35 2.40 12.58
N ARG A 195 10.00 3.39 11.95
CA ARG A 195 9.56 4.79 11.90
C ARG A 195 9.15 5.15 10.47
N LEU A 196 8.02 4.58 10.07
CA LEU A 196 7.48 4.68 8.70
C LEU A 196 7.36 6.11 8.15
N GLU A 197 7.21 7.12 9.00
CA GLU A 197 7.06 8.52 8.62
C GLU A 197 8.40 9.25 8.36
N GLU A 198 9.54 8.73 8.85
CA GLU A 198 10.86 9.35 8.62
C GLU A 198 11.26 9.30 7.14
N GLY A 199 10.75 8.30 6.42
CA GLY A 199 10.94 8.16 4.98
C GLY A 199 12.33 7.66 4.59
N GLY A 200 12.70 7.91 3.34
CA GLY A 200 13.97 7.53 2.74
C GLY A 200 14.22 8.30 1.45
N ASN A 201 14.77 7.64 0.44
CA ASN A 201 15.05 8.27 -0.85
C ASN A 201 13.75 8.74 -1.54
N GLU A 202 13.71 10.02 -1.87
CA GLU A 202 12.53 10.67 -2.44
C GLU A 202 12.61 10.77 -3.97
N THR A 203 11.52 10.42 -4.62
CA THR A 203 11.33 10.56 -6.06
C THR A 203 10.03 11.30 -6.33
N ILE A 204 10.10 12.34 -7.16
CA ILE A 204 8.92 13.06 -7.63
C ILE A 204 8.24 12.23 -8.72
N LEU A 205 6.96 11.91 -8.52
CA LEU A 205 6.16 11.15 -9.49
C LEU A 205 5.43 12.05 -10.48
N THR A 206 4.86 13.15 -9.99
CA THR A 206 4.15 14.12 -10.81
C THR A 206 4.14 15.50 -10.15
N ASP A 207 4.10 16.53 -10.98
CA ASP A 207 4.02 17.93 -10.60
C ASP A 207 2.58 18.48 -10.65
N HIS A 208 2.40 19.67 -10.06
CA HIS A 208 1.14 20.44 -10.10
C HIS A 208 -0.08 19.72 -9.48
N VAL A 209 0.15 19.01 -8.38
CA VAL A 209 -0.89 18.28 -7.65
C VAL A 209 -1.68 19.24 -6.77
N GLU A 210 -2.97 19.34 -7.05
CA GLU A 210 -3.94 20.12 -6.25
C GLU A 210 -4.37 19.32 -5.02
N ALA A 211 -4.64 18.02 -5.18
CA ALA A 211 -5.05 17.14 -4.08
C ALA A 211 -4.55 15.70 -4.26
N LEU A 212 -4.22 15.08 -3.14
CA LEU A 212 -3.97 13.65 -2.98
C LEU A 212 -4.95 13.14 -1.93
N GLU A 213 -5.71 12.12 -2.27
CA GLU A 213 -6.81 11.59 -1.44
C GLU A 213 -6.66 10.08 -1.30
N PHE A 214 -6.74 9.59 -0.06
CA PHE A 214 -6.79 8.16 0.25
C PHE A 214 -8.04 7.81 1.05
N LEU A 215 -8.65 6.69 0.69
CA LEU A 215 -9.69 6.05 1.49
C LEU A 215 -9.36 4.57 1.67
N TYR A 216 -9.76 4.02 2.81
CA TYR A 216 -9.40 2.68 3.23
C TYR A 216 -10.64 1.86 3.59
N ILE A 217 -10.61 0.57 3.30
CA ILE A 217 -11.61 -0.38 3.78
C ILE A 217 -10.94 -1.71 4.08
N GLY A 218 -11.38 -2.40 5.13
CA GLY A 218 -10.87 -3.72 5.52
C GLY A 218 -12.02 -4.62 5.95
N ASP A 219 -11.72 -5.86 6.33
CA ASP A 219 -12.75 -6.88 6.56
C ASP A 219 -13.74 -6.55 7.69
N GLU A 220 -13.30 -5.76 8.68
CA GLU A 220 -14.12 -5.35 9.83
C GLU A 220 -14.66 -3.92 9.73
N SER A 221 -14.29 -3.17 8.69
CA SER A 221 -14.79 -1.81 8.46
C SER A 221 -16.00 -1.88 7.53
N PRO A 222 -17.19 -1.42 7.95
CA PRO A 222 -18.39 -1.49 7.11
C PRO A 222 -18.35 -0.52 5.93
N ASP A 223 -17.61 0.59 6.07
CA ASP A 223 -17.53 1.67 5.08
C ASP A 223 -16.08 2.12 4.83
N TRP A 224 -15.91 2.93 3.78
CA TRP A 224 -14.66 3.63 3.50
C TRP A 224 -14.34 4.65 4.60
N VAL A 225 -13.12 4.57 5.13
CA VAL A 225 -12.61 5.48 6.16
C VAL A 225 -11.44 6.31 5.62
N LYS A 226 -11.26 7.52 6.17
CA LYS A 226 -10.20 8.46 5.78
C LYS A 226 -8.87 8.23 6.48
N GLU A 227 -8.87 7.42 7.52
CA GLU A 227 -7.70 7.14 8.34
C GLU A 227 -7.61 5.64 8.61
N TRP A 228 -6.40 5.11 8.53
CA TRP A 228 -6.11 3.73 8.84
C TRP A 228 -4.76 3.63 9.51
N ARG A 229 -4.73 3.23 10.79
CA ARG A 229 -3.47 3.04 11.52
C ARG A 229 -3.41 1.66 12.13
N THR A 230 -2.28 0.98 11.93
CA THR A 230 -1.99 -0.32 12.55
C THR A 230 -1.37 -0.22 13.94
N ASP A 231 -0.92 0.97 14.32
CA ASP A 231 -0.34 1.23 15.64
C ASP A 231 -1.43 1.35 16.72
N GLU A 232 -1.01 1.48 17.98
CA GLU A 232 -1.91 1.60 19.14
C GLU A 232 -2.84 2.82 19.10
N ARG A 233 -2.58 3.78 18.19
CA ARG A 233 -3.39 4.99 18.01
C ARG A 233 -4.52 4.77 17.00
N GLY A 234 -4.57 3.62 16.34
CA GLY A 234 -5.63 3.27 15.40
C GLY A 234 -6.97 2.97 16.03
N ALA A 235 -7.99 2.82 15.19
CA ALA A 235 -9.29 2.34 15.61
C ALA A 235 -9.26 0.82 15.88
N ALA A 236 -10.21 0.31 16.66
CA ALA A 236 -10.24 -1.12 17.03
C ALA A 236 -10.23 -2.08 15.82
N TYR A 237 -10.82 -1.67 14.70
CA TYR A 237 -10.84 -2.44 13.45
C TYR A 237 -9.51 -2.38 12.66
N SER A 238 -8.61 -1.44 12.94
CA SER A 238 -7.37 -1.21 12.19
C SER A 238 -6.10 -1.58 12.95
N ILE A 239 -6.12 -1.61 14.29
CA ILE A 239 -4.95 -1.98 15.10
C ILE A 239 -4.43 -3.36 14.69
N GLY A 240 -3.14 -3.42 14.33
CA GLY A 240 -2.48 -4.65 13.89
C GLY A 240 -2.96 -5.23 12.56
N LYS A 241 -3.87 -4.56 11.82
CA LYS A 241 -4.50 -5.05 10.60
C LYS A 241 -4.29 -4.07 9.45
N PHE A 242 -3.88 -4.56 8.29
CA PHE A 242 -3.77 -3.78 7.06
C PHE A 242 -5.15 -3.69 6.40
N PRO A 243 -5.46 -2.61 5.65
CA PRO A 243 -6.71 -2.55 4.91
C PRO A 243 -6.73 -3.60 3.80
N ARG A 244 -7.92 -3.92 3.28
CA ARG A 244 -8.08 -4.82 2.15
C ARG A 244 -8.02 -4.06 0.82
N TYR A 245 -8.65 -2.89 0.78
CA TYR A 245 -8.61 -2.01 -0.39
C TYR A 245 -8.22 -0.59 0.02
N VAL A 246 -7.49 0.07 -0.86
CA VAL A 246 -7.11 1.48 -0.76
C VAL A 246 -7.56 2.18 -2.03
N GLN A 247 -8.46 3.15 -1.91
CA GLN A 247 -8.78 4.04 -3.00
C GLN A 247 -7.76 5.17 -3.01
N ILE A 248 -7.19 5.44 -4.19
CA ILE A 248 -6.22 6.51 -4.39
C ILE A 248 -6.85 7.52 -5.35
N GLY A 249 -6.84 8.80 -4.98
CA GLY A 249 -7.27 9.91 -5.83
C GLY A 249 -6.16 10.94 -6.01
N ILE A 250 -5.92 11.36 -7.25
CA ILE A 250 -5.03 12.48 -7.58
C ILE A 250 -5.84 13.52 -8.37
N LYS A 251 -5.73 14.78 -7.96
CA LYS A 251 -6.20 15.94 -8.71
C LYS A 251 -5.01 16.82 -9.08
N ILE A 252 -4.86 17.18 -10.35
CA ILE A 252 -3.82 18.08 -10.84
C ILE A 252 -4.43 19.32 -11.49
N GLU A 253 -3.76 20.46 -11.35
CA GLU A 253 -4.11 21.71 -12.04
C GLU A 253 -2.87 22.34 -12.66
N LYS A 254 -2.80 22.36 -13.99
CA LYS A 254 -1.66 22.94 -14.73
C LYS A 254 -2.16 23.77 -15.90
N ASN A 255 -1.73 25.02 -16.00
CA ASN A 255 -2.15 25.95 -17.06
C ASN A 255 -3.69 26.08 -17.20
N LYS A 256 -4.41 26.18 -16.07
CA LYS A 256 -5.88 26.22 -15.98
C LYS A 256 -6.60 24.97 -16.50
N ARG A 257 -5.87 23.86 -16.67
CA ARG A 257 -6.47 22.55 -16.95
C ARG A 257 -6.49 21.74 -15.68
N LYS A 258 -7.66 21.21 -15.36
CA LYS A 258 -7.85 20.30 -14.24
C LYS A 258 -7.97 18.87 -14.78
N PHE A 259 -7.31 17.95 -14.10
CA PHE A 259 -7.44 16.52 -14.36
C PHE A 259 -7.52 15.79 -13.02
N ALA A 260 -8.49 14.89 -12.91
CA ALA A 260 -8.68 14.06 -11.72
C ALA A 260 -8.71 12.61 -12.16
N SER A 261 -8.07 11.74 -11.40
CA SER A 261 -8.09 10.30 -11.63
C SER A 261 -8.12 9.56 -10.30
N LYS A 262 -8.85 8.45 -10.27
CA LYS A 262 -8.98 7.58 -9.10
C LYS A 262 -8.72 6.14 -9.51
N THR A 263 -8.10 5.36 -8.62
CA THR A 263 -7.94 3.91 -8.76
C THR A 263 -8.14 3.23 -7.41
N ILE A 264 -8.38 1.92 -7.43
CA ILE A 264 -8.50 1.10 -6.22
C ILE A 264 -7.38 0.06 -6.26
N ALA A 265 -6.60 -0.01 -5.19
CA ALA A 265 -5.57 -1.01 -4.99
C ALA A 265 -6.04 -2.04 -3.95
N GLU A 266 -6.09 -3.32 -4.36
CA GLU A 266 -6.32 -4.45 -3.45
C GLU A 266 -5.00 -4.91 -2.83
N ILE A 267 -4.94 -5.03 -1.51
CA ILE A 267 -3.80 -5.65 -0.83
C ILE A 267 -3.99 -7.16 -0.90
N VAL A 268 -3.16 -7.84 -1.69
CA VAL A 268 -3.39 -9.25 -2.04
C VAL A 268 -3.11 -10.19 -0.86
N LEU A 269 -2.09 -9.89 -0.07
CA LEU A 269 -1.65 -10.70 1.07
C LEU A 269 -1.37 -9.80 2.28
N PRO A 270 -2.40 -9.21 2.91
CA PRO A 270 -2.22 -8.31 4.04
C PRO A 270 -1.68 -9.01 5.29
N ASN A 271 -1.77 -10.35 5.34
CA ASN A 271 -1.34 -11.19 6.47
C ASN A 271 -2.00 -10.77 7.81
N ASN A 272 -3.27 -10.37 7.76
CA ASN A 272 -4.06 -10.01 8.94
C ASN A 272 -4.39 -11.25 9.79
N LEU A 273 -4.52 -11.06 11.10
CA LEU A 273 -5.09 -12.06 12.00
C LEU A 273 -6.58 -12.19 11.72
N SER A 274 -7.05 -13.41 11.41
CA SER A 274 -8.49 -13.66 11.28
C SER A 274 -9.17 -13.55 12.66
N PRO A 275 -10.39 -12.99 12.75
CA PRO A 275 -11.13 -12.89 14.02
C PRO A 275 -11.30 -14.23 14.75
N ASN A 276 -11.35 -15.33 14.00
CA ASN A 276 -11.63 -16.68 14.51
C ASN A 276 -10.39 -17.57 14.76
N GLN A 277 -9.15 -17.07 14.60
CA GLN A 277 -7.97 -17.87 15.00
C GLN A 277 -7.74 -17.96 16.52
N ASN A 278 -8.73 -17.48 17.30
CA ASN A 278 -8.90 -17.78 18.72
C ASN A 278 -9.61 -19.12 19.02
N THR A 279 -9.81 -20.00 18.04
CA THR A 279 -10.42 -21.32 18.31
C THR A 279 -9.51 -22.48 17.89
N ASN A 280 -8.73 -22.97 18.85
CA ASN A 280 -8.46 -24.39 19.09
C ASN A 280 -8.13 -25.35 17.91
N ASN A 281 -7.45 -24.94 16.84
CA ASN A 281 -6.72 -25.92 16.01
C ASN A 281 -5.69 -25.29 15.06
N PRO A 282 -4.39 -25.67 15.11
CA PRO A 282 -3.34 -25.06 14.28
C PRO A 282 -3.25 -25.55 12.82
N LEU A 283 -4.18 -26.37 12.31
CA LEU A 283 -3.98 -27.06 11.01
C LEU A 283 -5.17 -27.08 10.05
N ASP A 284 -6.24 -26.30 10.26
CA ASP A 284 -7.35 -26.27 9.30
C ASP A 284 -7.19 -25.10 8.31
N GLY A 285 -6.29 -25.30 7.35
CA GLY A 285 -5.95 -24.32 6.33
C GLY A 285 -6.67 -24.58 5.01
N ARG A 286 -7.97 -24.26 4.93
CA ARG A 286 -8.64 -23.83 3.69
C ARG A 286 -10.05 -23.30 3.98
N PRO A 287 -10.35 -22.00 3.78
CA PRO A 287 -11.72 -21.57 3.56
C PRO A 287 -12.14 -21.96 2.13
N GLU A 288 -13.10 -22.88 2.01
CA GLU A 288 -13.84 -23.10 0.78
C GLU A 288 -14.89 -21.99 0.61
N ASP A 289 -14.48 -20.84 0.10
CA ASP A 289 -15.42 -19.81 -0.32
C ASP A 289 -15.41 -19.71 -1.85
N ASN A 290 -16.11 -20.66 -2.48
CA ASN A 290 -16.55 -20.57 -3.87
C ASN A 290 -17.73 -19.59 -3.94
N ASN A 291 -17.71 -18.70 -4.94
CA ASN A 291 -18.77 -17.76 -5.37
C ASN A 291 -18.75 -16.33 -4.82
N PHE A 292 -17.61 -15.64 -4.93
CA PHE A 292 -17.63 -14.19 -5.13
C PHE A 292 -17.00 -13.87 -6.48
N THR A 293 -17.83 -13.82 -7.52
CA THR A 293 -17.37 -13.53 -8.88
C THR A 293 -16.91 -12.09 -8.94
N ARG A 294 -15.62 -11.90 -9.26
CA ARG A 294 -14.86 -10.65 -9.34
C ARG A 294 -15.53 -9.53 -10.15
N ASP A 295 -16.47 -9.87 -11.03
CA ASP A 295 -17.12 -8.96 -11.97
C ASP A 295 -18.34 -8.22 -11.39
N SER A 296 -19.06 -8.79 -10.40
CA SER A 296 -20.26 -8.13 -9.87
C SER A 296 -19.97 -6.94 -8.94
N PHE A 297 -18.78 -6.91 -8.34
CA PHE A 297 -18.38 -5.87 -7.38
C PHE A 297 -17.76 -4.65 -8.06
N ILE A 298 -17.10 -4.82 -9.20
CA ILE A 298 -16.52 -3.70 -9.97
C ILE A 298 -17.63 -2.87 -10.64
N ASP A 299 -18.69 -3.53 -11.13
CA ASP A 299 -19.83 -2.83 -11.74
C ASP A 299 -20.63 -2.03 -10.70
N GLN A 300 -20.73 -2.50 -9.46
CA GLN A 300 -21.41 -1.76 -8.39
C GLN A 300 -20.60 -0.58 -7.82
N MET A 301 -19.28 -0.53 -8.10
CA MET A 301 -18.38 0.55 -7.64
C MET A 301 -18.27 1.73 -8.61
N LEU A 302 -18.64 1.56 -9.88
CA LEU A 302 -18.56 2.62 -10.90
C LEU A 302 -19.87 3.41 -11.06
N GLU A 303 -20.97 2.97 -10.47
CA GLU A 303 -22.27 3.65 -10.50
C GLU A 303 -22.56 4.43 -9.20
N LYS A 304 -21.81 5.50 -8.94
CA LYS A 304 -22.34 6.67 -8.22
C LYS A 304 -21.69 7.97 -8.70
N PRO A 305 -22.28 8.63 -9.69
CA PRO A 305 -22.13 10.06 -9.87
C PRO A 305 -23.39 10.74 -9.32
N GLU A 306 -23.35 11.32 -8.13
CA GLU A 306 -24.31 12.38 -7.80
C GLU A 306 -23.63 13.53 -7.05
N ASN A 307 -23.63 14.66 -7.78
CA ASN A 307 -23.56 16.08 -7.41
C ASN A 307 -22.29 16.63 -6.77
#